data_AF-A0A145X0I5-F1
#
_entry.id   AF-A0A145X0I5-F1
#
_cell.length_a   1.000
_cell.length_b   1.000
_cell.length_c   1.000
_cell.angle_alpha   90.00
_cell.angle_beta   90.00
_cell.angle_gamma   90.00
#
_symmetry.space_group_name_H-M   'P 1'
#
loop_
_entity.id
_entity.type
_entity.pdbx_description
1 polymer ?
#
loop_
_entity_poly.entity_id
_entity_poly.type
_entity_poly.pdbx_seq_one_letter_code
_entity_poly.pdbx_strand_id
1 'polypeptide(L)'
;MALSQPATFNEEWSDERVFAYLTQLPPEGVNADFHVLYHAFKHMRPFDYQRLLTQFVAEGRDIHATNPEGQRIHDVIATFPRQKEGFLEVLAQFA
;
A
#
# COMPACT_ATOMS: atom_id res chain seq x y z
N MET A 1 -32.51 -15.51 -3.99
CA MET A 1 -31.28 -16.33 -3.93
C MET A 1 -30.27 -15.55 -3.11
N ALA A 2 -29.84 -16.08 -1.96
CA ALA A 2 -28.77 -15.46 -1.17
C ALA A 2 -27.50 -16.27 -1.46
N LEU A 3 -26.60 -15.72 -2.27
CA LEU A 3 -25.27 -16.29 -2.45
C LEU A 3 -24.42 -15.83 -1.28
N SER A 4 -24.42 -16.60 -0.20
CA SER A 4 -23.40 -16.50 0.84
C SER A 4 -22.11 -17.05 0.23
N GLN A 5 -21.31 -16.17 -0.36
CA GLN A 5 -19.99 -16.55 -0.85
C GLN A 5 -19.11 -16.90 0.36
N PRO A 6 -18.54 -18.12 0.45
CA PRO A 6 -17.59 -18.42 1.50
C PRO A 6 -16.36 -17.53 1.27
N ALA A 7 -15.99 -16.73 2.26
CA ALA A 7 -14.78 -15.92 2.21
C ALA A 7 -13.56 -16.85 2.24
N THR A 8 -13.07 -17.23 1.06
CA THR A 8 -11.79 -17.92 0.88
C THR A 8 -10.68 -16.94 1.22
N PHE A 9 -10.10 -17.09 2.41
CA PHE A 9 -9.07 -16.22 3.00
C PHE A 9 -7.73 -16.18 2.22
N ASN A 10 -7.65 -16.85 1.07
CA ASN A 10 -6.44 -17.01 0.26
C ASN A 10 -6.60 -16.52 -1.20
N GLU A 11 -7.61 -15.69 -1.48
CA GLU A 11 -7.77 -15.11 -2.82
C GLU A 11 -6.76 -13.97 -3.08
N GLU A 12 -6.15 -14.01 -4.26
CA GLU A 12 -5.49 -12.86 -4.86
C GLU A 12 -6.46 -11.70 -4.92
N TRP A 13 -6.02 -10.49 -4.54
CA TRP A 13 -6.90 -9.34 -4.64
C TRP A 13 -7.04 -8.97 -6.11
N SER A 14 -8.27 -8.73 -6.55
CA SER A 14 -8.52 -8.13 -7.86
C SER A 14 -7.89 -6.74 -7.93
N ASP A 15 -7.48 -6.33 -9.12
CA ASP A 15 -6.91 -5.01 -9.41
C ASP A 15 -7.80 -3.89 -8.90
N GLU A 16 -9.12 -4.03 -9.09
CA GLU A 16 -10.11 -3.06 -8.60
C GLU A 16 -9.99 -2.84 -7.09
N ARG A 17 -9.83 -3.92 -6.32
CA ARG A 17 -9.68 -3.84 -4.86
C ARG A 17 -8.35 -3.21 -4.46
N VAL A 18 -7.28 -3.52 -5.20
CA VAL A 18 -5.96 -2.93 -4.96
C VAL A 18 -6.01 -1.43 -5.25
N PHE A 19 -6.49 -1.05 -6.42
CA PHE A 19 -6.53 0.35 -6.88
C PHE A 19 -7.56 1.19 -6.13
N ALA A 20 -8.58 0.60 -5.50
CA ALA A 20 -9.47 1.31 -4.59
C ALA A 20 -8.74 1.99 -3.42
N TYR A 21 -7.51 1.57 -3.08
CA TYR A 21 -6.70 2.25 -2.06
C TYR A 21 -6.18 3.61 -2.54
N LEU A 22 -5.99 3.79 -3.85
CA LEU A 22 -5.46 5.04 -4.40
C LEU A 22 -6.40 6.22 -4.14
N THR A 23 -7.70 5.96 -3.99
CA THR A 23 -8.74 6.97 -3.75
C THR A 23 -9.02 7.21 -2.26
N GLN A 24 -8.27 6.56 -1.36
CA GLN A 24 -8.45 6.78 0.08
C GLN A 24 -7.99 8.17 0.51
N LEU A 25 -8.80 8.80 1.35
CA LEU A 25 -8.53 10.12 1.88
C LEU A 25 -7.69 10.00 3.16
N PRO A 26 -6.59 10.78 3.27
CA PRO A 26 -5.81 10.81 4.49
C PRO A 26 -6.61 11.47 5.63
N PRO A 27 -6.28 11.13 6.89
CA PRO A 27 -6.63 11.93 8.04
C PRO A 27 -6.08 13.36 7.92
N GLU A 28 -6.69 14.30 8.65
CA GLU A 28 -6.22 15.70 8.69
C GLU A 28 -4.75 15.78 9.12
N GLY A 29 -3.96 16.56 8.37
CA GLY A 29 -2.53 16.75 8.63
C GLY A 29 -1.60 15.64 8.14
N VAL A 30 -2.13 14.57 7.54
CA VAL A 30 -1.33 13.48 6.95
C VAL A 30 -1.24 13.66 5.43
N ASN A 31 -0.06 13.42 4.87
CA ASN A 31 0.12 13.41 3.42
C ASN A 31 -0.71 12.28 2.77
N ALA A 32 -1.46 12.61 1.70
CA ALA A 32 -2.33 11.66 1.00
C ALA A 32 -1.55 10.47 0.40
N ASP A 33 -0.37 10.72 -0.13
CA ASP A 33 0.52 9.73 -0.73
C ASP A 33 1.06 8.78 0.35
N PHE A 34 1.60 9.35 1.43
CA PHE A 34 2.05 8.55 2.57
C PHE A 34 0.90 7.70 3.16
N HIS A 35 -0.29 8.28 3.29
CA HIS A 35 -1.45 7.56 3.82
C HIS A 35 -1.79 6.33 2.99
N VAL A 36 -1.87 6.47 1.66
CA VAL A 36 -2.15 5.34 0.76
C VAL A 36 -1.07 4.28 0.85
N LEU A 37 0.21 4.68 0.83
CA LEU A 37 1.35 3.77 0.95
C LEU A 37 1.30 2.97 2.26
N TYR A 38 1.09 3.68 3.38
CA TYR A 38 1.00 3.05 4.70
C TYR A 38 -0.22 2.14 4.83
N HIS A 39 -1.39 2.59 4.38
CA HIS A 39 -2.62 1.81 4.48
C HIS A 39 -2.56 0.56 3.60
N ALA A 40 -2.03 0.66 2.38
CA ALA A 40 -1.81 -0.49 1.50
C ALA A 40 -0.83 -1.49 2.12
N PHE A 41 0.30 -1.04 2.66
CA PHE A 41 1.26 -1.90 3.38
C PHE A 41 0.60 -2.71 4.52
N LYS A 42 -0.29 -2.08 5.30
CA LYS A 42 -0.94 -2.71 6.46
C LYS A 42 -1.95 -3.81 6.09
N HIS A 43 -2.46 -3.80 4.86
CA HIS A 43 -3.60 -4.64 4.47
C HIS A 43 -3.32 -5.56 3.28
N MET A 44 -2.28 -5.30 2.50
CA MET A 44 -1.94 -6.05 1.29
C MET A 44 -0.74 -6.98 1.49
N ARG A 45 -0.46 -7.83 0.51
CA ARG A 45 0.80 -8.58 0.39
C ARG A 45 1.79 -7.80 -0.49
N PRO A 46 3.10 -8.10 -0.44
CA PRO A 46 4.09 -7.44 -1.30
C PRO A 46 3.72 -7.45 -2.79
N PHE A 47 3.19 -8.57 -3.29
CA PHE A 47 2.75 -8.68 -4.68
C PHE A 47 1.64 -7.67 -5.05
N ASP A 48 0.59 -7.59 -4.23
CA ASP A 48 -0.52 -6.63 -4.42
C ASP A 48 -0.02 -5.18 -4.26
N TYR A 49 0.90 -4.95 -3.32
CA TYR A 49 1.52 -3.65 -3.09
C TYR A 49 2.34 -3.18 -4.30
N GLN A 50 3.10 -4.07 -4.95
CA GLN A 50 3.83 -3.76 -6.18
C GLN A 50 2.89 -3.25 -7.28
N ARG A 51 1.73 -3.91 -7.44
CA ARG A 51 0.72 -3.51 -8.44
C ARG A 51 0.15 -2.13 -8.12
N LEU A 52 -0.14 -1.86 -6.85
CA LEU A 52 -0.55 -0.53 -6.39
C LEU A 52 0.51 0.51 -6.71
N LEU A 53 1.79 0.25 -6.40
CA LEU A 53 2.88 1.18 -6.66
C LEU A 53 3.04 1.49 -8.14
N THR A 54 2.92 0.50 -9.03
CA THR A 54 2.95 0.72 -10.49
C THR A 54 1.92 1.76 -10.93
N GLN A 55 0.68 1.64 -10.44
CA GLN A 55 -0.36 2.62 -10.77
C GLN A 55 -0.12 3.96 -10.06
N PHE A 56 0.32 3.93 -8.81
CA PHE A 56 0.61 5.10 -7.99
C PHE A 56 1.65 6.01 -8.66
N VAL A 57 2.77 5.46 -9.15
CA VAL A 57 3.79 6.23 -9.87
C VAL A 57 3.31 6.66 -11.26
N ALA A 58 2.48 5.86 -11.92
CA ALA A 58 1.89 6.21 -13.22
C ALA A 58 0.92 7.41 -13.11
N GLU A 59 0.27 7.59 -11.96
CA GLU A 59 -0.55 8.77 -11.63
C GLU A 59 0.27 9.99 -11.19
N GLY A 60 1.61 9.89 -11.17
CA GLY A 60 2.51 10.99 -10.81
C GLY A 60 2.56 11.29 -9.30
N ARG A 61 2.20 10.33 -8.47
CA ARG A 61 2.20 10.45 -7.01
C ARG A 61 3.60 10.26 -6.42
N ASP A 62 3.84 10.82 -5.23
CA ASP A 62 5.17 10.84 -4.61
C ASP A 62 5.39 9.61 -3.71
N ILE A 63 6.28 8.70 -4.12
CA ILE A 63 6.67 7.52 -3.34
C ILE A 63 7.53 7.88 -2.11
N HIS A 64 8.16 9.05 -2.12
CA HIS A 64 8.98 9.56 -1.02
C HIS A 64 8.19 10.44 -0.06
N ALA A 65 6.86 10.47 -0.18
CA ALA A 65 5.99 11.17 0.75
C ALA A 65 6.27 10.75 2.20
N THR A 66 6.20 11.72 3.09
CA THR A 66 6.50 11.56 4.52
C THR A 66 5.25 11.65 5.38
N ASN A 67 5.30 10.99 6.54
CA ASN A 67 4.32 11.16 7.59
C ASN A 67 4.52 12.51 8.33
N PRO A 68 3.63 12.88 9.26
CA PRO A 68 3.79 14.11 10.06
C PRO A 68 5.08 14.19 10.89
N GLU A 69 5.74 13.05 11.13
CA GLU A 69 7.02 12.95 11.85
C GLU A 69 8.24 13.05 10.90
N GLY A 70 8.02 13.24 9.60
CA GLY A 70 9.08 13.33 8.59
C GLY A 70 9.66 11.97 8.14
N GLN A 71 9.01 10.87 8.50
CA GLN A 71 9.42 9.51 8.12
C GLN A 71 8.81 9.13 6.78
N ARG A 72 9.62 8.56 5.91
CA ARG A 72 9.14 8.02 4.62
C ARG A 72 8.63 6.59 4.83
N ILE A 73 7.90 6.05 3.84
CA ILE A 73 7.29 4.72 3.97
C ILE A 73 8.33 3.61 4.22
N HIS A 74 9.52 3.69 3.62
CA HIS A 74 10.58 2.69 3.85
C HIS A 74 11.10 2.69 5.30
N ASP A 75 11.15 3.85 5.95
CA ASP A 75 11.61 3.97 7.33
C ASP A 75 10.60 3.28 8.25
N VAL A 76 9.31 3.53 7.99
CA VAL A 76 8.22 2.92 8.73
C VAL A 76 8.20 1.41 8.51
N ILE A 77 8.28 0.92 7.27
CA ILE A 77 8.28 -0.52 6.95
C ILE A 77 9.48 -1.23 7.60
N ALA A 78 10.65 -0.60 7.63
CA ALA A 78 11.84 -1.17 8.26
C ALA A 78 11.65 -1.49 9.76
N THR A 79 10.71 -0.81 10.44
CA THR A 79 10.35 -1.11 11.84
C THR A 79 9.52 -2.39 12.03
N PHE A 80 9.01 -3.02 10.95
CA PHE A 80 8.19 -4.23 11.00
C PHE A 80 8.99 -5.48 10.59
N PRO A 81 9.76 -6.12 11.51
CA PRO A 81 10.73 -7.16 11.17
C PRO A 81 10.13 -8.39 10.49
N ARG A 82 8.84 -8.69 10.71
CA ARG A 82 8.15 -9.86 10.14
C ARG A 82 7.64 -9.65 8.71
N GLN A 83 7.50 -8.40 8.27
CA GLN A 83 6.88 -8.06 6.99
C GLN A 83 7.83 -7.31 6.08
N LYS A 84 8.81 -6.58 6.63
CA LYS A 84 9.65 -5.61 5.89
C LYS A 84 10.29 -6.15 4.62
N GLU A 85 10.75 -7.39 4.61
CA GLU A 85 11.65 -7.90 3.56
C GLU A 85 11.00 -7.78 2.17
N GLY A 86 9.84 -8.42 1.95
CA GLY A 86 9.17 -8.37 0.66
C GLY A 86 8.67 -6.97 0.26
N PHE A 87 8.29 -6.12 1.21
CA PHE A 87 7.84 -4.76 0.87
C PHE A 87 8.99 -3.81 0.56
N LEU A 88 10.13 -3.94 1.25
CA LEU A 88 11.33 -3.16 0.93
C LEU A 88 11.92 -3.58 -0.41
N GLU A 89 11.89 -4.87 -0.76
CA GLU A 89 12.26 -5.35 -2.09
C GLU A 89 11.38 -4.75 -3.19
N VAL A 90 10.07 -4.66 -2.95
CA VAL A 90 9.14 -4.00 -3.88
C VAL A 90 9.42 -2.50 -3.99
N LEU A 91 9.59 -1.80 -2.87
CA LEU A 91 9.90 -0.36 -2.88
C LEU A 91 11.21 -0.05 -3.60
N ALA A 92 12.22 -0.91 -3.49
CA ALA A 92 13.50 -0.75 -4.17
C ALA A 92 13.41 -0.79 -5.71
N GLN A 93 12.30 -1.27 -6.28
CA GLN A 93 12.06 -1.26 -7.73
C GLN A 93 11.56 0.09 -8.25
N PHE A 94 11.03 0.95 -7.36
CA PHE A 94 10.41 2.23 -7.70
C PHE A 94 11.17 3.45 -7.12
N ALA A 95 12.25 3.20 -6.37
CA ALA A 95 13.06 4.20 -5.69
C ALA A 95 14.36 4.52 -6.41
#